data_AF-A0A8K0DPT4-F1
#
_entry.id   AF-A0A8K0DPT4-F1
#
_cell.length_a   1.000
_cell.length_b   1.000
_cell.length_c   1.000
_cell.angle_alpha   90.00
_cell.angle_beta   90.00
_cell.angle_gamma   90.00
#
_symmetry.space_group_name_H-M   'P 1'
#
loop_
_entity.id
_entity.type
_entity.pdbx_description
1 polymer ?
#
loop_
_entity_poly.entity_id
_entity_poly.type
_entity_poly.pdbx_seq_one_letter_code
_entity_poly.pdbx_strand_id
1 'polypeptide(L)'
;MKPATEQMASIIKETLPKPVLCDTQITFDINLPSTSSTNIIYHQETSSNTNDEDNKFGFLNESIKKGILGKVELSKKELSPKKNIMYKIYRNMCTKVSKLKKALENEKSQLKILRQLYDEGRFEIMHNELNDVTKNFINSQLRNVNKTNGKCWTTEDKAFALSLYKRSPRLYRYLENQFELPSIRTLKTVLSKIPFASGLNPAILNYLKTQVSQMTELEKFVTIAFDEISLAKGFYYEGNKQTICGFEDLGHLDKTSRPANHALVIMLRGIKRSFKQVLGYYFTSSVISTIHLKHIITNTIKELQNIGLKVIATICDQGTTNQAALSALCNETNKNGGGYDFIINNQTRRRSLRFTMESVTKAKDNKGYMMPCSPLTKQEAISSSECTQEFSKDQHGDAELIMEELT
;
A
#
# COMPACT_ATOMS: atom_id res chain seq x y z
N MET A 1 -22.31 16.63 50.92
CA MET A 1 -21.54 17.41 49.94
C MET A 1 -20.45 16.50 49.38
N LYS A 2 -20.53 16.13 48.10
CA LYS A 2 -19.55 15.23 47.47
C LYS A 2 -18.26 16.00 47.12
N PRO A 3 -17.07 15.37 47.20
CA PRO A 3 -15.80 16.04 47.01
C PRO A 3 -15.61 16.49 45.54
N ALA A 4 -15.04 17.69 45.36
CA ALA A 4 -14.86 18.37 44.07
C ALA A 4 -14.07 17.55 43.02
N THR A 5 -13.31 16.55 43.45
CA THR A 5 -12.58 15.62 42.58
C THR A 5 -13.49 14.66 41.81
N GLU A 6 -14.63 14.24 42.37
CA GLU A 6 -15.61 13.40 41.66
C GLU A 6 -16.44 14.20 40.65
N GLN A 7 -16.66 15.50 40.90
CA GLN A 7 -17.31 16.39 39.94
C GLN A 7 -16.40 16.72 38.74
N MET A 8 -15.08 16.85 38.95
CA MET A 8 -14.14 17.01 37.84
C MET A 8 -14.02 15.76 36.96
N ALA A 9 -14.09 14.55 37.53
CA ALA A 9 -14.07 13.31 36.75
C ALA A 9 -15.32 13.14 35.86
N SER A 10 -16.47 13.68 36.29
CA SER A 10 -17.70 13.71 35.48
C SER A 10 -17.59 14.68 34.30
N ILE A 11 -16.99 15.85 34.50
CA ILE A 11 -16.86 16.90 33.48
C ILE A 11 -15.81 16.52 32.42
N ILE A 12 -14.76 15.78 32.80
CA ILE A 12 -13.73 15.31 31.86
C ILE A 12 -14.25 14.17 30.95
N LYS A 13 -15.25 13.39 31.39
CA LYS A 13 -15.91 12.37 30.54
C LYS A 13 -16.83 12.98 29.47
N GLU A 14 -17.34 14.19 29.66
CA GLU A 14 -18.19 14.90 28.68
C GLU A 14 -17.41 15.75 27.67
N THR A 15 -16.10 15.96 27.86
CA THR A 15 -15.29 16.88 27.04
C THR A 15 -14.19 16.22 26.20
N LEU A 16 -14.13 14.89 26.15
CA LEU A 16 -13.27 14.17 25.19
C LEU A 16 -13.94 14.16 23.80
N PRO A 17 -13.30 14.71 22.74
CA PRO A 17 -13.79 14.52 21.39
C PRO A 17 -13.76 13.02 21.09
N LYS A 18 -14.93 12.46 20.79
CA LYS A 18 -15.06 11.08 20.29
C LYS A 18 -14.08 10.90 19.12
N PRO A 19 -13.31 9.81 19.06
CA PRO A 19 -12.57 9.51 17.84
C PRO A 19 -13.58 9.43 16.70
N VAL A 20 -13.43 10.31 15.72
CA VAL A 20 -14.18 10.21 14.46
C VAL A 20 -13.67 8.94 13.80
N LEU A 21 -14.39 7.85 14.04
CA LEU A 21 -14.31 6.63 13.28
C LEU A 21 -14.69 7.04 11.84
N CYS A 22 -13.69 7.19 10.98
CA CYS A 22 -13.88 7.57 9.60
C CYS A 22 -14.20 6.32 8.78
N ASP A 23 -15.25 5.60 9.18
CA ASP A 23 -15.90 4.57 8.38
C ASP A 23 -17.12 5.21 7.72
N THR A 24 -16.87 6.20 6.87
CA THR A 24 -17.75 6.42 5.73
C THR A 24 -17.04 5.80 4.55
N GLN A 25 -17.18 4.48 4.41
CA GLN A 25 -17.24 3.92 3.07
C GLN A 25 -18.39 4.66 2.40
N ILE A 26 -18.08 5.61 1.52
CA ILE A 26 -19.00 5.91 0.43
C ILE A 26 -18.85 4.71 -0.50
N THR A 27 -19.47 3.59 -0.13
CA THR A 27 -19.85 2.60 -1.12
C THR A 27 -20.87 3.29 -2.00
N PHE A 28 -20.53 3.46 -3.28
CA PHE A 28 -21.55 3.54 -4.31
C PHE A 28 -22.17 2.15 -4.40
N ASP A 29 -23.00 1.78 -3.43
CA ASP A 29 -23.90 0.64 -3.56
C ASP A 29 -25.03 1.10 -4.49
N ILE A 30 -24.71 1.15 -5.78
CA ILE A 30 -25.73 0.97 -6.80
C ILE A 30 -26.10 -0.50 -6.72
N ASN A 31 -27.10 -0.82 -5.91
CA ASN A 31 -27.83 -2.08 -6.06
C ASN A 31 -28.39 -2.09 -7.48
N LEU A 32 -27.64 -2.69 -8.40
CA LEU A 32 -28.11 -3.02 -9.73
C LEU A 32 -29.02 -4.25 -9.58
N PRO A 33 -30.34 -4.16 -9.82
CA PRO A 33 -31.17 -5.34 -9.84
C PRO A 33 -30.70 -6.22 -10.99
N SER A 34 -30.34 -7.45 -10.66
CA SER A 34 -30.11 -8.52 -11.62
C SER A 34 -31.27 -8.62 -12.59
N THR A 35 -30.93 -8.75 -13.87
CA THR A 35 -31.79 -9.05 -15.00
C THR A 35 -32.91 -10.04 -14.66
N SER A 36 -34.14 -9.53 -14.53
CA SER A 36 -35.35 -10.30 -14.79
C SER A 36 -36.46 -9.36 -15.23
N SER A 37 -36.68 -9.37 -16.53
CA SER A 37 -37.88 -8.97 -17.27
C SER A 37 -39.07 -8.57 -16.38
N THR A 38 -39.19 -7.28 -16.07
CA THR A 38 -40.47 -6.71 -15.64
C THR A 38 -40.55 -5.29 -16.18
N ASN A 39 -41.58 -5.08 -17.01
CA ASN A 39 -41.91 -3.81 -17.64
C ASN A 39 -42.04 -2.70 -16.60
N ILE A 40 -41.02 -1.86 -16.46
CA ILE A 40 -41.19 -0.56 -15.83
C ILE A 40 -41.64 0.38 -16.93
N ILE A 41 -42.94 0.67 -16.86
CA ILE A 41 -43.66 1.58 -17.73
C ILE A 41 -42.89 2.89 -17.82
N TYR A 42 -42.41 3.21 -19.01
CA TYR A 42 -42.00 4.56 -19.37
C TYR A 42 -43.22 5.47 -19.21
N HIS A 43 -43.27 6.25 -18.13
CA HIS A 43 -43.93 7.54 -18.23
C HIS A 43 -43.02 8.43 -19.07
N GLN A 44 -43.23 8.35 -20.40
CA GLN A 44 -43.09 9.53 -21.22
C GLN A 44 -44.05 10.55 -20.62
N GLU A 45 -43.52 11.49 -19.82
CA GLU A 45 -44.18 12.77 -19.66
C GLU A 45 -44.10 13.45 -21.02
N THR A 46 -45.14 13.18 -21.80
CA THR A 46 -45.59 14.00 -22.90
C THR A 46 -45.55 15.45 -22.47
N SER A 47 -44.93 16.26 -23.31
CA SER A 47 -45.08 17.71 -23.38
C SER A 47 -46.57 18.07 -23.30
N SER A 48 -47.07 18.24 -22.09
CA SER A 48 -48.43 18.65 -21.81
C SER A 48 -48.33 19.76 -20.76
N ASN A 49 -48.81 20.92 -21.18
CA ASN A 49 -48.93 22.16 -20.43
C ASN A 49 -49.14 21.95 -18.91
N THR A 50 -48.07 22.05 -18.12
CA THR A 50 -48.17 22.32 -16.69
C THR A 50 -48.05 23.83 -16.47
N ASN A 51 -49.05 24.59 -16.94
CA ASN A 51 -49.17 26.01 -16.59
C ASN A 51 -50.06 26.26 -15.36
N ASP A 52 -50.67 25.22 -14.76
CA ASP A 52 -51.75 25.42 -13.78
C ASP A 52 -51.48 25.00 -12.33
N GLU A 53 -50.39 24.30 -11.99
CA GLU A 53 -50.09 23.94 -10.60
C GLU A 53 -49.09 24.89 -9.90
N ASP A 54 -48.30 25.68 -10.65
CA ASP A 54 -47.30 26.61 -10.10
C ASP A 54 -47.89 27.95 -9.60
N ASN A 55 -49.20 28.16 -9.76
CA ASN A 55 -49.82 29.47 -9.52
C ASN A 55 -50.49 29.64 -8.14
N LYS A 56 -50.32 28.67 -7.22
CA LYS A 56 -50.91 28.76 -5.86
C LYS A 56 -50.35 29.92 -5.01
N PHE A 57 -49.20 30.48 -5.41
CA PHE A 57 -48.57 31.65 -4.79
C PHE A 57 -48.38 32.84 -5.75
N GLY A 58 -49.12 32.89 -6.88
CA GLY A 58 -49.03 33.96 -7.88
C GLY A 58 -49.23 35.37 -7.32
N PHE A 59 -50.01 35.51 -6.24
CA PHE A 59 -50.23 36.78 -5.53
C PHE A 59 -48.93 37.40 -4.95
N LEU A 60 -47.89 36.60 -4.71
CA LEU A 60 -46.57 37.07 -4.27
C LEU A 60 -45.72 37.59 -5.43
N ASN A 61 -45.90 37.12 -6.68
CA ASN A 61 -45.18 37.64 -7.84
C ASN A 61 -45.76 38.99 -8.31
N GLU A 62 -47.07 39.18 -8.16
CA GLU A 62 -47.76 40.43 -8.47
C GLU A 62 -47.50 41.56 -7.45
N SER A 63 -46.75 41.28 -6.38
CA SER A 63 -46.36 42.23 -5.33
C SER A 63 -45.16 43.11 -5.72
N ILE A 64 -44.51 42.84 -6.86
CA ILE A 64 -43.23 43.46 -7.25
C ILE A 64 -43.42 44.81 -7.98
N LYS A 65 -44.54 45.04 -8.69
CA LYS A 65 -44.75 46.30 -9.46
C LYS A 65 -45.26 47.48 -8.62
N LYS A 66 -46.01 47.22 -7.55
CA LYS A 66 -46.33 48.18 -6.47
C LYS A 66 -46.22 47.41 -5.16
N GLY A 67 -45.25 47.76 -4.30
CA GLY A 67 -45.10 47.11 -2.98
C GLY A 67 -46.39 47.19 -2.17
N ILE A 68 -46.56 46.37 -1.13
CA ILE A 68 -47.84 46.24 -0.40
C ILE A 68 -48.45 47.58 0.08
N LEU A 69 -47.61 48.59 0.37
CA LEU A 69 -48.05 49.95 0.69
C LEU A 69 -48.67 50.69 -0.51
N GLY A 70 -48.13 50.51 -1.70
CA GLY A 70 -48.67 51.07 -2.95
C GLY A 70 -49.91 50.36 -3.48
N LYS A 71 -50.23 49.16 -2.98
CA LYS A 71 -51.52 48.48 -3.26
C LYS A 71 -52.65 48.97 -2.35
N VAL A 72 -52.31 49.47 -1.17
CA VAL A 72 -53.27 50.01 -0.18
C VAL A 72 -53.26 51.55 -0.19
N GLU A 73 -52.56 52.17 -1.14
CA GLU A 73 -52.42 53.63 -1.29
C GLU A 73 -51.98 54.36 -0.01
N LEU A 74 -51.16 53.71 0.81
CA LEU A 74 -50.67 54.27 2.08
C LEU A 74 -49.19 54.62 2.01
N SER A 75 -48.86 55.79 2.55
CA SER A 75 -47.47 56.21 2.76
C SER A 75 -46.92 55.61 4.06
N LYS A 76 -45.60 55.35 4.09
CA LYS A 76 -44.91 54.85 5.30
C LYS A 76 -45.10 55.77 6.52
N LYS A 77 -45.36 57.07 6.30
CA LYS A 77 -45.60 58.09 7.33
C LYS A 77 -47.01 58.00 7.96
N GLU A 78 -47.96 57.35 7.30
CA GLU A 78 -49.37 57.23 7.73
C GLU A 78 -49.63 55.95 8.55
N LEU A 79 -48.58 55.17 8.86
CA LEU A 79 -48.71 53.90 9.56
C LEU A 79 -48.71 54.09 11.09
N SER A 80 -49.78 53.63 11.73
CA SER A 80 -49.82 53.38 13.18
C SER A 80 -48.64 52.48 13.63
N PRO A 81 -48.12 52.63 14.87
CA PRO A 81 -47.02 51.81 15.39
C PRO A 81 -47.19 50.29 15.17
N LYS A 82 -48.41 49.77 15.39
CA LYS A 82 -48.74 48.35 15.15
C LYS A 82 -48.64 47.97 13.67
N LYS A 83 -49.14 48.83 12.77
CA LYS A 83 -49.08 48.61 11.31
C LYS A 83 -47.64 48.67 10.79
N ASN A 84 -46.79 49.52 11.36
CA ASN A 84 -45.37 49.62 11.00
C ASN A 84 -44.58 48.35 11.37
N ILE A 85 -44.85 47.76 12.54
CA ILE A 85 -44.27 46.47 12.94
C ILE A 85 -44.70 45.36 11.95
N MET A 86 -45.99 45.29 11.62
CA MET A 86 -46.51 44.32 10.66
C MET A 86 -45.86 44.47 9.27
N TYR A 87 -45.69 45.71 8.79
CA TYR A 87 -45.01 45.99 7.51
C TYR A 87 -43.53 45.58 7.52
N LYS A 88 -42.80 45.78 8.63
CA LYS A 88 -41.42 45.30 8.78
C LYS A 88 -41.35 43.77 8.72
N ILE A 89 -42.27 43.07 9.40
CA ILE A 89 -42.35 41.60 9.37
C ILE A 89 -42.63 41.11 7.96
N TYR A 90 -43.61 41.70 7.28
CA TYR A 90 -43.93 41.38 5.88
C TYR A 90 -42.71 41.57 4.97
N ARG A 91 -42.02 42.71 5.05
CA ARG A 91 -40.82 42.98 4.25
C ARG A 91 -39.72 41.96 4.53
N ASN A 92 -39.48 41.62 5.79
CA ASN A 92 -38.52 40.59 6.18
C ASN A 92 -38.89 39.22 5.59
N MET A 93 -40.17 38.83 5.63
CA MET A 93 -40.64 37.59 5.00
C MET A 93 -40.45 37.61 3.48
N CYS A 94 -40.80 38.69 2.80
CA CYS A 94 -40.56 38.84 1.35
C CYS A 94 -39.08 38.72 0.99
N THR A 95 -38.18 39.32 1.80
CA THR A 95 -36.73 39.18 1.57
C THR A 95 -36.25 37.74 1.78
N LYS A 96 -36.76 37.02 2.78
CA LYS A 96 -36.45 35.60 3.00
C LYS A 96 -36.93 34.74 1.84
N VAL A 97 -38.17 34.95 1.38
CA VAL A 97 -38.74 34.24 0.22
C VAL A 97 -37.93 34.51 -1.04
N SER A 98 -37.52 35.76 -1.29
CA SER A 98 -36.67 36.09 -2.45
C SER A 98 -35.30 35.42 -2.39
N LYS A 99 -34.68 35.35 -1.20
CA LYS A 99 -33.41 34.64 -0.99
C LYS A 99 -33.55 33.14 -1.23
N LEU A 100 -34.62 32.52 -0.71
CA LEU A 100 -34.91 31.10 -0.92
C LEU A 100 -35.20 30.78 -2.39
N LYS A 101 -35.99 31.61 -3.08
CA LYS A 101 -36.24 31.47 -4.53
C LYS A 101 -34.94 31.55 -5.33
N LYS A 102 -34.03 32.48 -5.01
CA LYS A 102 -32.72 32.57 -5.65
C LYS A 102 -31.84 31.35 -5.36
N ALA A 103 -31.84 30.84 -4.13
CA ALA A 103 -31.10 29.63 -3.79
C ALA A 103 -31.63 28.42 -4.57
N LEU A 104 -32.95 28.25 -4.65
CA LEU A 104 -33.59 27.19 -5.42
C LEU A 104 -33.25 27.28 -6.91
N GLU A 105 -33.28 28.48 -7.49
CA GLU A 105 -32.93 28.68 -8.90
C GLU A 105 -31.45 28.33 -9.17
N ASN A 106 -30.56 28.71 -8.25
CA ASN A 106 -29.15 28.33 -8.32
C ASN A 106 -28.98 26.80 -8.26
N GLU A 107 -29.65 26.11 -7.34
CA GLU A 107 -29.60 24.63 -7.25
C GLU A 107 -30.16 23.97 -8.52
N LYS A 108 -31.29 24.45 -9.05
CA LYS A 108 -31.85 23.97 -10.33
C LYS A 108 -30.88 24.15 -11.49
N SER A 109 -30.19 25.30 -11.55
CA SER A 109 -29.17 25.55 -12.58
C SER A 109 -27.98 24.60 -12.48
N GLN A 110 -27.53 24.29 -11.26
CA GLN A 110 -26.45 23.31 -11.03
C GLN A 110 -26.88 21.89 -11.43
N LEU A 111 -28.11 21.50 -11.10
CA LEU A 111 -28.65 20.20 -11.50
C LEU A 111 -28.77 20.07 -13.03
N LYS A 112 -29.09 21.16 -13.74
CA LYS A 112 -29.13 21.16 -15.20
C LYS A 112 -27.74 20.94 -15.81
N ILE A 113 -26.71 21.60 -15.29
CA ILE A 113 -25.31 21.39 -15.71
C ILE A 113 -24.89 19.95 -15.42
N LEU A 114 -25.24 19.42 -14.24
CA LEU A 114 -24.91 18.05 -13.85
C LEU A 114 -25.56 17.02 -14.77
N ARG A 115 -26.85 17.21 -15.12
CA ARG A 115 -27.55 16.36 -16.10
C ARG A 115 -26.88 16.41 -17.47
N GLN A 116 -26.53 17.59 -17.95
CA GLN A 116 -25.83 17.72 -19.23
C GLN A 116 -24.49 16.97 -19.23
N LEU A 117 -23.71 17.06 -18.16
CA LEU A 117 -22.46 16.32 -18.02
C LEU A 117 -22.65 14.80 -17.96
N TYR A 118 -23.78 14.34 -17.42
CA TYR A 118 -24.18 12.94 -17.40
C TYR A 118 -24.60 12.45 -18.79
N ASP A 119 -25.46 13.21 -19.47
CA ASP A 119 -25.97 12.91 -20.82
C ASP A 119 -24.84 12.93 -21.87
N GLU A 120 -23.80 13.74 -21.65
CA GLU A 120 -22.57 13.75 -22.45
C GLU A 120 -21.66 12.52 -22.24
N GLY A 121 -22.06 11.55 -21.41
CA GLY A 121 -21.32 10.30 -21.17
C GLY A 121 -20.00 10.45 -20.40
N ARG A 122 -19.66 11.66 -19.93
CA ARG A 122 -18.37 11.93 -19.26
C ARG A 122 -18.21 11.19 -17.93
N PHE A 123 -19.31 10.96 -17.21
CA PHE A 123 -19.31 10.20 -15.97
C PHE A 123 -19.19 8.69 -16.21
N GLU A 124 -19.76 8.17 -17.30
CA GLU A 124 -19.65 6.75 -17.68
C GLU A 124 -18.22 6.41 -18.09
N ILE A 125 -17.54 7.29 -18.85
CA ILE A 125 -16.11 7.17 -19.17
C ILE A 125 -15.26 7.10 -17.89
N MET A 126 -15.55 7.97 -16.92
CA MET A 126 -14.83 8.01 -15.65
C MET A 126 -15.01 6.71 -14.83
N HIS A 127 -16.17 6.05 -14.95
CA HIS A 127 -16.46 4.82 -14.23
C HIS A 127 -15.97 3.55 -14.95
N ASN A 128 -16.09 3.48 -16.27
CA ASN A 128 -15.85 2.24 -17.01
C ASN A 128 -14.45 2.15 -17.62
N GLU A 129 -13.81 3.28 -17.94
CA GLU A 129 -12.52 3.27 -18.66
C GLU A 129 -11.31 3.59 -17.78
N LEU A 130 -11.51 4.32 -16.67
CA LEU A 130 -10.40 4.66 -15.79
C LEU A 130 -10.02 3.52 -14.84
N ASN A 131 -8.71 3.34 -14.67
CA ASN A 131 -8.16 2.48 -13.63
C ASN A 131 -8.53 2.99 -12.23
N ASP A 132 -8.70 2.08 -11.28
CA ASP A 132 -9.08 2.39 -9.89
C ASP A 132 -8.09 3.34 -9.21
N VAL A 133 -6.80 3.24 -9.52
CA VAL A 133 -5.78 4.16 -9.01
C VAL A 133 -6.06 5.59 -9.48
N THR A 134 -6.42 5.76 -10.74
CA THR A 134 -6.73 7.08 -11.32
C THR A 134 -8.02 7.64 -10.74
N LYS A 135 -9.06 6.80 -10.59
CA LYS A 135 -10.31 7.18 -9.92
C LYS A 135 -10.05 7.63 -8.48
N ASN A 136 -9.28 6.86 -7.72
CA ASN A 136 -8.91 7.18 -6.34
C ASN A 136 -8.12 8.48 -6.26
N PHE A 137 -7.18 8.70 -7.18
CA PHE A 137 -6.43 9.95 -7.26
C PHE A 137 -7.33 11.15 -7.53
N ILE A 138 -8.19 11.11 -8.55
CA ILE A 138 -9.14 12.18 -8.88
C ILE A 138 -10.06 12.46 -7.69
N ASN A 139 -10.64 11.41 -7.10
CA ASN A 139 -11.47 11.54 -5.91
C ASN A 139 -10.71 12.18 -4.75
N SER A 140 -9.43 11.84 -4.56
CA SER A 140 -8.59 12.47 -3.53
C SER A 140 -8.37 13.96 -3.79
N GLN A 141 -8.16 14.37 -5.05
CA GLN A 141 -8.06 15.77 -5.44
C GLN A 141 -9.36 16.53 -5.12
N LEU A 142 -10.50 15.99 -5.56
CA LEU A 142 -11.82 16.61 -5.35
C LEU A 142 -12.18 16.72 -3.85
N ARG A 143 -11.82 15.72 -3.04
CA ARG A 143 -12.06 15.75 -1.58
C ARG A 143 -11.29 16.85 -0.85
N ASN A 144 -10.13 17.25 -1.39
CA ASN A 144 -9.17 18.10 -0.68
C ASN A 144 -8.98 19.50 -1.31
N VAL A 145 -9.45 19.74 -2.54
CA VAL A 145 -9.27 21.01 -3.26
C VAL A 145 -9.79 22.23 -2.50
N ASN A 146 -10.94 22.10 -1.81
CA ASN A 146 -11.55 23.21 -1.06
C ASN A 146 -11.07 23.30 0.39
N LYS A 147 -10.12 22.44 0.80
CA LYS A 147 -9.65 22.36 2.17
C LYS A 147 -8.29 23.01 2.30
N THR A 148 -8.22 24.12 3.02
CA THR A 148 -6.94 24.75 3.40
C THR A 148 -6.27 23.96 4.52
N ASN A 149 -7.05 23.49 5.50
CA ASN A 149 -6.61 22.70 6.65
C ASN A 149 -7.40 21.40 6.78
N GLY A 150 -6.86 20.41 7.50
CA GLY A 150 -7.58 19.18 7.82
C GLY A 150 -7.84 18.28 6.61
N LYS A 151 -6.89 18.21 5.66
CA LYS A 151 -6.96 17.29 4.52
C LYS A 151 -7.00 15.84 5.01
N CYS A 152 -7.98 15.08 4.54
CA CYS A 152 -8.18 13.69 4.92
C CYS A 152 -7.60 12.79 3.83
N TRP A 153 -6.69 11.90 4.22
CA TRP A 153 -5.99 11.00 3.31
C TRP A 153 -6.34 9.56 3.64
N THR A 154 -6.82 8.81 2.64
CA THR A 154 -7.06 7.36 2.80
C THR A 154 -5.74 6.59 2.84
N THR A 155 -5.81 5.29 3.12
CA THR A 155 -4.65 4.39 3.06
C THR A 155 -4.10 4.27 1.66
N GLU A 156 -4.97 4.24 0.65
CA GLU A 156 -4.64 4.13 -0.77
C GLU A 156 -3.97 5.42 -1.25
N ASP A 157 -4.50 6.58 -0.86
CA ASP A 157 -3.90 7.89 -1.15
C ASP A 157 -2.47 7.96 -0.60
N LYS A 158 -2.28 7.53 0.66
CA LYS A 158 -0.96 7.49 1.30
C LYS A 158 -0.04 6.49 0.62
N ALA A 159 -0.53 5.31 0.23
CA ALA A 159 0.26 4.29 -0.44
C ALA A 159 0.71 4.76 -1.84
N PHE A 160 -0.20 5.36 -2.61
CA PHE A 160 0.09 5.95 -3.91
C PHE A 160 1.13 7.06 -3.80
N ALA A 161 0.90 8.04 -2.91
CA ALA A 161 1.81 9.13 -2.64
C ALA A 161 3.19 8.64 -2.15
N LEU A 162 3.22 7.63 -1.27
CA LEU A 162 4.45 7.01 -0.80
C LEU A 162 5.21 6.34 -1.94
N SER A 163 4.51 5.66 -2.85
CA SER A 163 5.12 5.01 -4.02
C SER A 163 5.78 6.01 -4.98
N LEU A 164 5.20 7.21 -5.12
CA LEU A 164 5.76 8.30 -5.90
C LEU A 164 6.97 8.93 -5.20
N TYR A 165 6.84 9.21 -3.90
CA TYR A 165 7.91 9.75 -3.07
C TYR A 165 9.13 8.83 -3.03
N LYS A 166 8.93 7.51 -2.94
CA LYS A 166 10.03 6.53 -2.93
C LYS A 166 10.76 6.41 -4.27
N ARG A 167 10.08 6.65 -5.38
CA ARG A 167 10.72 6.68 -6.72
C ARG A 167 11.54 7.96 -6.91
N SER A 168 10.98 9.12 -6.56
CA SER A 168 11.71 10.39 -6.67
C SER A 168 11.18 11.43 -5.68
N PRO A 169 11.91 11.68 -4.57
CA PRO A 169 11.56 12.72 -3.61
C PRO A 169 11.56 14.13 -4.22
N ARG A 170 12.40 14.37 -5.22
CA ARG A 170 12.47 15.66 -5.92
C ARG A 170 11.23 15.90 -6.77
N LEU A 171 10.83 14.89 -7.55
CA LEU A 171 9.59 14.96 -8.34
C LEU A 171 8.37 15.09 -7.43
N TYR A 172 8.36 14.38 -6.30
CA TYR A 172 7.26 14.47 -5.35
C TYR A 172 7.03 15.90 -4.85
N ARG A 173 8.10 16.60 -4.44
CA ARG A 173 8.01 18.02 -4.01
C ARG A 173 7.51 18.94 -5.11
N TYR A 174 7.87 18.67 -6.35
CA TYR A 174 7.36 19.43 -7.49
C TYR A 174 5.86 19.20 -7.69
N LEU A 175 5.42 17.93 -7.61
CA LEU A 175 4.02 17.56 -7.78
C LEU A 175 3.15 18.00 -6.60
N GLU A 176 3.67 18.05 -5.38
CA GLU A 176 2.98 18.56 -4.18
C GLU A 176 2.57 20.03 -4.32
N ASN A 177 3.24 20.80 -5.18
CA ASN A 177 2.86 22.19 -5.46
C ASN A 177 1.69 22.30 -6.46
N GLN A 178 1.47 21.27 -7.28
CA GLN A 178 0.46 21.25 -8.36
C GLN A 178 -0.78 20.44 -7.98
N PHE A 179 -0.59 19.42 -7.14
CA PHE A 179 -1.62 18.47 -6.75
C PHE A 179 -1.77 18.43 -5.24
N GLU A 180 -3.00 18.12 -4.83
CA GLU A 180 -3.34 17.84 -3.46
C GLU A 180 -2.74 16.50 -3.03
N LEU A 181 -1.56 16.54 -2.40
CA LEU A 181 -0.83 15.37 -1.96
C LEU A 181 -0.53 15.40 -0.44
N PRO A 182 -0.40 14.23 0.22
CA PRO A 182 0.01 14.16 1.61
C PRO A 182 1.38 14.79 1.86
N SER A 183 1.54 15.54 2.95
CA SER A 183 2.87 16.09 3.26
C SER A 183 3.94 15.00 3.43
N ILE A 184 5.20 15.34 3.13
CA ILE A 184 6.35 14.44 3.38
C ILE A 184 6.40 13.99 4.85
N ARG A 185 6.00 14.85 5.79
CA ARG A 185 5.89 14.51 7.22
C ARG A 185 4.87 13.40 7.46
N THR A 186 3.72 13.48 6.80
CA THR A 186 2.68 12.44 6.83
C THR A 186 3.24 11.12 6.30
N LEU A 187 3.93 11.13 5.16
CA LEU A 187 4.54 9.93 4.58
C LEU A 187 5.61 9.30 5.50
N LYS A 188 6.46 10.13 6.12
CA LYS A 188 7.44 9.65 7.11
C LYS A 188 6.77 9.04 8.35
N THR A 189 5.65 9.63 8.78
CA THR A 189 4.85 9.10 9.91
C THR A 189 4.20 7.76 9.55
N VAL A 190 3.77 7.58 8.30
CA VAL A 190 3.28 6.27 7.84
C VAL A 190 4.40 5.24 7.86
N LEU A 191 5.59 5.59 7.35
CA LEU A 191 6.75 4.69 7.38
C LEU A 191 7.21 4.34 8.79
N SER A 192 7.18 5.28 9.73
CA SER A 192 7.63 5.05 11.10
C SER A 192 6.74 4.07 11.87
N LYS A 193 5.51 3.82 11.41
CA LYS A 193 4.62 2.81 11.99
C LYS A 193 5.01 1.39 11.63
N ILE A 194 5.85 1.19 10.61
CA ILE A 194 6.28 -0.14 10.19
C ILE A 194 7.50 -0.54 11.03
N PRO A 195 7.39 -1.53 11.92
CA PRO A 195 8.51 -1.94 12.76
C PRO A 195 9.54 -2.68 11.92
N PHE A 196 10.67 -2.02 11.67
CA PHE A 196 11.87 -2.68 11.16
C PHE A 196 12.85 -2.87 12.32
N ALA A 197 13.07 -4.13 12.68
CA ALA A 197 14.06 -4.55 13.64
C ALA A 197 15.00 -5.56 12.98
N SER A 198 16.20 -5.70 13.53
CA SER A 198 17.16 -6.73 13.15
C SER A 198 16.57 -8.12 13.39
N GLY A 199 16.80 -9.04 12.48
CA GLY A 199 16.15 -10.35 12.43
C GLY A 199 15.16 -10.49 11.27
N LEU A 200 14.42 -11.61 11.30
CA LEU A 200 13.31 -11.84 10.38
C LEU A 200 12.13 -10.93 10.75
N ASN A 201 11.56 -10.26 9.76
CA ASN A 201 10.45 -9.35 10.00
C ASN A 201 9.11 -10.10 10.05
N PRO A 202 8.43 -10.15 11.21
CA PRO A 202 7.17 -10.89 11.34
C PRO A 202 6.05 -10.32 10.46
N ALA A 203 6.03 -9.02 10.20
CA ALA A 203 5.03 -8.42 9.31
C ALA A 203 5.18 -8.93 7.86
N ILE A 204 6.43 -9.12 7.40
CA ILE A 204 6.72 -9.67 6.08
C ILE A 204 6.36 -11.16 6.03
N LEU A 205 6.68 -11.92 7.08
CA LEU A 205 6.33 -13.34 7.17
C LEU A 205 4.80 -13.54 7.16
N ASN A 206 4.05 -12.72 7.91
CA ASN A 206 2.59 -12.77 7.91
C ASN A 206 2.00 -12.43 6.53
N TYR A 207 2.54 -11.43 5.84
CA TYR A 207 2.14 -11.11 4.48
C TYR A 207 2.41 -12.28 3.51
N LEU A 208 3.59 -12.90 3.61
CA LEU A 208 3.92 -14.09 2.82
C LEU A 208 2.94 -15.24 3.09
N LYS A 209 2.50 -15.44 4.33
CA LYS A 209 1.49 -16.45 4.67
C LYS A 209 0.16 -16.23 3.94
N THR A 210 -0.31 -15.00 3.84
CA THR A 210 -1.52 -14.66 3.07
C THR A 210 -1.33 -14.86 1.57
N GLN A 211 -0.12 -14.63 1.05
CA GLN A 211 0.17 -14.89 -0.36
C GLN A 211 0.27 -16.38 -0.67
N VAL A 212 0.86 -17.16 0.24
CA VAL A 212 1.07 -18.61 0.07
C VAL A 212 -0.25 -19.39 0.07
N SER A 213 -1.27 -18.92 0.79
CA SER A 213 -2.60 -19.54 0.73
C SER A 213 -3.27 -19.43 -0.64
N GLN A 214 -2.82 -18.50 -1.49
CA GLN A 214 -3.33 -18.30 -2.85
C GLN A 214 -2.43 -18.96 -3.92
N MET A 215 -1.30 -19.56 -3.52
CA MET A 215 -0.33 -20.15 -4.45
C MET A 215 -0.62 -21.63 -4.73
N THR A 216 -0.36 -22.06 -5.96
CA THR A 216 -0.36 -23.46 -6.35
C THR A 216 0.85 -24.21 -5.76
N GLU A 217 0.78 -25.54 -5.67
CA GLU A 217 1.87 -26.36 -5.09
C GLU A 217 3.23 -26.14 -5.77
N LEU A 218 3.25 -25.90 -7.08
CA LEU A 218 4.47 -25.63 -7.84
C LEU A 218 5.03 -24.22 -7.59
N GLU A 219 4.19 -23.26 -7.25
CA GLU A 219 4.62 -21.89 -6.95
C GLU A 219 5.22 -21.73 -5.55
N LYS A 220 4.98 -22.70 -4.67
CA LYS A 220 5.53 -22.74 -3.31
C LYS A 220 7.03 -23.07 -3.27
N PHE A 221 7.62 -23.47 -4.40
CA PHE A 221 9.04 -23.75 -4.51
C PHE A 221 9.88 -22.47 -4.58
N VAL A 222 10.79 -22.34 -3.61
CA VAL A 222 11.58 -21.13 -3.38
C VAL A 222 13.05 -21.43 -3.10
N THR A 223 13.88 -20.42 -3.30
CA THR A 223 15.31 -20.39 -2.94
C THR A 223 15.57 -19.27 -1.95
N ILE A 224 16.53 -19.48 -1.06
CA ILE A 224 17.01 -18.45 -0.14
C ILE A 224 18.37 -17.97 -0.63
N ALA A 225 18.54 -16.68 -0.78
CA ALA A 225 19.83 -16.05 -1.02
C ALA A 225 20.21 -15.20 0.17
N PHE A 226 21.48 -15.23 0.57
CA PHE A 226 21.99 -14.34 1.60
C PHE A 226 23.36 -13.80 1.21
N ASP A 227 23.62 -12.56 1.60
CA ASP A 227 24.84 -11.83 1.26
C ASP A 227 25.18 -10.79 2.33
N GLU A 228 26.45 -10.43 2.44
CA GLU A 228 26.97 -9.45 3.38
C GLU A 228 27.21 -8.10 2.69
N ILE A 229 26.73 -7.02 3.30
CA ILE A 229 26.88 -5.66 2.80
C ILE A 229 27.79 -4.89 3.76
N SER A 230 28.90 -4.33 3.26
CA SER A 230 29.78 -3.46 4.04
C SER A 230 29.09 -2.14 4.39
N LEU A 231 29.19 -1.74 5.65
CA LEU A 231 28.63 -0.52 6.22
C LEU A 231 29.73 0.38 6.78
N ALA A 232 29.51 1.69 6.75
CA ALA A 232 30.33 2.63 7.50
C ALA A 232 30.02 2.51 8.99
N LYS A 233 31.05 2.27 9.81
CA LYS A 233 30.92 2.23 11.27
C LYS A 233 30.48 3.60 11.79
N GLY A 234 29.47 3.62 12.65
CA GLY A 234 29.02 4.85 13.30
C GLY A 234 27.85 4.60 14.24
N PHE A 235 27.77 5.42 15.29
CA PHE A 235 26.68 5.38 16.25
C PHE A 235 25.73 6.54 16.02
N TYR A 236 24.43 6.26 16.02
CA TYR A 236 23.39 7.26 15.77
C TYR A 236 22.30 7.14 16.82
N TYR A 237 21.88 8.28 17.36
CA TYR A 237 20.78 8.31 18.32
C TYR A 237 19.44 8.43 17.58
N GLU A 238 18.59 7.39 17.68
CA GLU A 238 17.23 7.42 17.15
C GLU A 238 16.26 7.92 18.22
N GLY A 239 15.96 9.22 18.20
CA GLY A 239 15.11 9.88 19.21
C GLY A 239 13.68 9.34 19.29
N ASN A 240 13.14 8.74 18.22
CA ASN A 240 11.80 8.14 18.26
C ASN A 240 11.74 6.88 19.13
N LYS A 241 12.81 6.09 19.14
CA LYS A 241 12.91 4.84 19.92
C LYS A 241 13.68 5.03 21.23
N GLN A 242 14.35 6.18 21.40
CA GLN A 242 15.30 6.43 22.48
C GLN A 242 16.40 5.37 22.52
N THR A 243 16.86 4.92 21.35
CA THR A 243 17.88 3.88 21.19
C THR A 243 19.08 4.38 20.43
N ILE A 244 20.27 3.93 20.83
CA ILE A 244 21.50 4.12 20.06
C ILE A 244 21.62 2.99 19.03
N CYS A 245 21.66 3.34 17.76
CA CYS A 245 21.87 2.44 16.63
C CYS A 245 23.36 2.38 16.27
N GLY A 246 23.79 1.31 15.61
CA GLY A 246 25.18 1.11 15.17
C GLY A 246 25.93 -0.01 15.90
N PHE A 247 25.25 -0.69 16.82
CA PHE A 247 25.76 -1.90 17.48
C PHE A 247 25.50 -3.16 16.65
N GLU A 248 26.32 -4.19 16.88
CA GLU A 248 26.08 -5.55 16.42
C GLU A 248 24.77 -6.08 17.02
N ASP A 249 23.90 -6.56 16.13
CA ASP A 249 22.55 -6.99 16.45
C ASP A 249 22.17 -8.18 15.57
N LEU A 250 22.28 -9.38 16.15
CA LEU A 250 21.92 -10.64 15.52
C LEU A 250 20.44 -11.01 15.76
N GLY A 251 19.61 -10.01 16.07
CA GLY A 251 18.17 -10.18 16.25
C GLY A 251 17.86 -10.96 17.53
N HIS A 252 17.36 -12.19 17.37
CA HIS A 252 16.95 -13.06 18.48
C HIS A 252 18.10 -13.80 19.15
N LEU A 253 19.28 -13.82 18.54
CA LEU A 253 20.45 -14.52 19.08
C LEU A 253 21.08 -13.69 20.18
N ASP A 254 21.74 -12.59 19.83
CA ASP A 254 22.43 -11.73 20.77
C ASP A 254 22.60 -10.30 20.21
N LYS A 255 22.73 -9.34 21.13
CA LYS A 255 23.20 -7.98 20.83
C LYS A 255 24.46 -7.73 21.61
N THR A 256 25.49 -7.19 20.95
CA THR A 256 26.76 -6.90 21.60
C THR A 256 27.08 -5.42 21.50
N SER A 257 27.94 -4.91 22.38
CA SER A 257 28.38 -3.52 22.39
C SER A 257 29.39 -3.19 21.27
N ARG A 258 29.66 -4.15 20.36
CA ARG A 258 30.60 -3.95 19.26
C ARG A 258 29.97 -3.11 18.15
N PRO A 259 30.73 -2.20 17.51
CA PRO A 259 30.22 -1.43 16.38
C PRO A 259 30.01 -2.34 15.16
N ALA A 260 28.80 -2.31 14.60
CA ALA A 260 28.50 -3.02 13.37
C ALA A 260 29.22 -2.38 12.17
N ASN A 261 29.74 -3.23 11.29
CA ASN A 261 30.37 -2.80 10.05
C ASN A 261 29.89 -3.60 8.83
N HIS A 262 29.11 -4.66 9.02
CA HIS A 262 28.46 -5.37 7.94
C HIS A 262 26.98 -5.59 8.29
N ALA A 263 26.17 -5.74 7.26
CA ALA A 263 24.80 -6.23 7.36
C ALA A 263 24.64 -7.51 6.54
N LEU A 264 24.30 -8.61 7.20
CA LEU A 264 23.87 -9.83 6.55
C LEU A 264 22.40 -9.68 6.15
N VAL A 265 22.10 -9.78 4.87
CA VAL A 265 20.73 -9.66 4.35
C VAL A 265 20.26 -11.01 3.82
N ILE A 266 19.03 -11.40 4.17
CA ILE A 266 18.41 -12.64 3.71
C ILE A 266 17.24 -12.31 2.79
N MET A 267 17.29 -12.87 1.58
CA MET A 267 16.30 -12.68 0.53
C MET A 267 15.70 -14.01 0.10
N LEU A 268 14.38 -14.02 -0.02
CA LEU A 268 13.61 -15.10 -0.61
C LEU A 268 13.42 -14.84 -2.11
N ARG A 269 13.55 -15.88 -2.93
CA ARG A 269 13.27 -15.82 -4.36
C ARG A 269 12.44 -17.02 -4.81
N GLY A 270 11.32 -16.76 -5.48
CA GLY A 270 10.50 -17.79 -6.12
C GLY A 270 11.16 -18.38 -7.36
N ILE A 271 10.93 -19.68 -7.58
CA ILE A 271 11.45 -20.41 -8.76
C ILE A 271 10.44 -20.33 -9.90
N LYS A 272 9.24 -20.88 -9.71
CA LYS A 272 8.18 -20.88 -10.73
C LYS A 272 7.57 -19.49 -10.91
N ARG A 273 7.20 -18.86 -9.80
CA ARG A 273 6.72 -17.47 -9.78
C ARG A 273 7.89 -16.52 -9.57
N SER A 274 8.05 -15.55 -10.46
CA SER A 274 9.12 -14.56 -10.38
C SER A 274 8.82 -13.50 -9.31
N PHE A 275 9.18 -13.80 -8.07
CA PHE A 275 9.13 -12.82 -6.97
C PHE A 275 10.41 -12.83 -6.14
N LYS A 276 10.73 -11.69 -5.52
CA LYS A 276 11.86 -11.52 -4.61
C LYS A 276 11.38 -10.72 -3.40
N GLN A 277 11.71 -11.17 -2.20
CA GLN A 277 11.32 -10.50 -0.96
C GLN A 277 12.46 -10.58 0.05
N VAL A 278 12.89 -9.45 0.60
CA VAL A 278 13.83 -9.45 1.73
C VAL A 278 13.07 -9.88 2.98
N LEU A 279 13.57 -10.90 3.66
CA LEU A 279 12.95 -11.45 4.88
C LEU A 279 13.43 -10.74 6.14
N GLY A 280 14.71 -10.36 6.16
CA GLY A 280 15.35 -9.81 7.33
C GLY A 280 16.79 -9.41 7.08
N TYR A 281 17.35 -8.71 8.06
CA TYR A 281 18.74 -8.30 8.08
C TYR A 281 19.32 -8.44 9.48
N TYR A 282 20.63 -8.63 9.58
CA TYR A 282 21.36 -8.78 10.83
C TYR A 282 22.62 -7.91 10.77
N PHE A 283 22.94 -7.20 11.85
CA PHE A 283 24.13 -6.38 11.92
C PHE A 283 25.28 -7.15 12.58
N THR A 284 26.43 -7.21 11.94
CA THR A 284 27.60 -7.95 12.40
C THR A 284 28.80 -7.03 12.57
N SER A 285 29.66 -7.36 13.55
CA SER A 285 30.97 -6.75 13.73
C SER A 285 32.04 -7.69 13.16
N SER A 286 32.54 -7.36 11.97
CA SER A 286 33.45 -8.13 11.11
C SER A 286 32.77 -9.31 10.43
N VAL A 287 33.37 -10.49 10.52
CA VAL A 287 32.89 -11.72 9.91
C VAL A 287 31.92 -12.39 10.86
N ILE A 288 30.75 -12.81 10.37
CA ILE A 288 29.79 -13.54 11.20
C ILE A 288 30.38 -14.87 11.68
N SER A 289 30.04 -15.31 12.90
CA SER A 289 30.39 -16.66 13.33
C SER A 289 29.65 -17.69 12.49
N THR A 290 30.35 -18.73 12.05
CA THR A 290 29.78 -19.89 11.34
C THR A 290 28.60 -20.50 12.10
N ILE A 291 28.65 -20.52 13.44
CA ILE A 291 27.59 -21.06 14.30
C ILE A 291 26.34 -20.17 14.23
N HIS A 292 26.50 -18.85 14.36
CA HIS A 292 25.38 -17.91 14.28
C HIS A 292 24.75 -17.90 12.89
N LEU A 293 25.56 -17.90 11.82
CA LEU A 293 25.07 -17.95 10.45
C LEU A 293 24.24 -19.22 10.21
N LYS A 294 24.74 -20.37 10.65
CA LYS A 294 24.03 -21.64 10.57
C LYS A 294 22.67 -21.56 11.28
N HIS A 295 22.64 -21.07 12.53
CA HIS A 295 21.38 -20.89 13.26
C HIS A 295 20.39 -19.98 12.52
N ILE A 296 20.88 -18.86 11.96
CA ILE A 296 20.05 -17.93 11.19
C ILE A 296 19.46 -18.62 9.94
N ILE A 297 20.25 -19.39 9.20
CA ILE A 297 19.78 -20.15 8.02
C ILE A 297 18.73 -21.18 8.44
N THR A 298 19.03 -21.98 9.47
CA THR A 298 18.11 -23.01 9.97
C THR A 298 16.80 -22.40 10.47
N ASN A 299 16.86 -21.31 11.23
CA ASN A 299 15.67 -20.61 11.73
C ASN A 299 14.83 -20.04 10.57
N THR A 300 15.46 -19.40 9.60
CA THR A 300 14.78 -18.87 8.42
C THR A 300 14.04 -19.98 7.65
N ILE A 301 14.70 -21.12 7.46
CA ILE A 301 14.10 -22.27 6.78
C ILE A 301 12.88 -22.80 7.55
N LYS A 302 12.98 -22.92 8.87
CA LYS A 302 11.87 -23.36 9.72
C LYS A 302 10.67 -22.43 9.61
N GLU A 303 10.88 -21.12 9.70
CA GLU A 303 9.82 -20.12 9.54
C GLU A 303 9.15 -20.19 8.17
N LEU A 304 9.91 -20.36 7.08
CA LEU A 304 9.36 -20.49 5.74
C LEU A 304 8.57 -21.80 5.56
N GLN A 305 9.02 -22.89 6.16
CA GLN A 305 8.28 -24.16 6.16
C GLN A 305 6.96 -24.04 6.93
N ASN A 306 6.97 -23.36 8.09
CA ASN A 306 5.76 -23.11 8.88
C ASN A 306 4.71 -22.31 8.10
N ILE A 307 5.16 -21.45 7.18
CA ILE A 307 4.29 -20.68 6.28
C ILE A 307 3.71 -21.55 5.14
N GLY A 308 4.34 -22.68 4.83
CA GLY A 308 3.95 -23.59 3.74
C GLY A 308 4.80 -23.47 2.47
N LEU A 309 5.97 -22.81 2.55
CA LEU A 309 6.91 -22.72 1.42
C LEU A 309 7.89 -23.91 1.41
N LYS A 310 8.23 -24.36 0.20
CA LYS A 310 9.19 -25.46 -0.03
C LYS A 310 10.52 -24.87 -0.48
N VAL A 311 11.42 -24.67 0.47
CA VAL A 311 12.78 -24.18 0.19
C VAL A 311 13.60 -25.31 -0.43
N ILE A 312 14.06 -25.17 -1.68
CA ILE A 312 14.85 -26.20 -2.38
C ILE A 312 16.36 -25.99 -2.21
N ALA A 313 16.80 -24.73 -2.28
CA ALA A 313 18.22 -24.39 -2.31
C ALA A 313 18.54 -23.12 -1.51
N THR A 314 19.78 -23.08 -1.03
CA THR A 314 20.41 -21.89 -0.45
C THR A 314 21.52 -21.40 -1.38
N ILE A 315 21.60 -20.08 -1.55
CA ILE A 315 22.52 -19.39 -2.46
C ILE A 315 23.33 -18.38 -1.65
N CYS A 316 24.65 -18.46 -1.75
CA CYS A 316 25.57 -17.49 -1.16
C CYS A 316 26.81 -17.33 -2.05
N ASP A 317 27.65 -16.35 -1.69
CA ASP A 317 28.98 -16.17 -2.25
C ASP A 317 29.96 -17.27 -1.77
N GLN A 318 31.24 -17.12 -2.13
CA GLN A 318 32.31 -18.05 -1.73
C GLN A 318 33.04 -17.64 -0.45
N GLY A 319 32.44 -16.81 0.41
CA GLY A 319 33.03 -16.45 1.69
C GLY A 319 33.37 -17.70 2.53
N THR A 320 34.55 -17.72 3.14
CA THR A 320 35.05 -18.87 3.93
C THR A 320 34.07 -19.28 5.02
N THR A 321 33.47 -18.29 5.70
CA THR A 321 32.43 -18.49 6.71
C THR A 321 31.16 -19.13 6.15
N ASN A 322 30.71 -18.67 4.98
CA ASN A 322 29.52 -19.19 4.31
C ASN A 322 29.75 -20.64 3.88
N GLN A 323 30.93 -20.92 3.33
CA GLN A 323 31.34 -22.28 2.99
C GLN A 323 31.37 -23.19 4.23
N ALA A 324 31.96 -22.72 5.33
CA ALA A 324 32.04 -23.47 6.58
C ALA A 324 30.65 -23.74 7.18
N ALA A 325 29.74 -22.77 7.14
CA ALA A 325 28.39 -22.91 7.71
C ALA A 325 27.56 -23.93 6.93
N LEU A 326 27.64 -23.88 5.60
CA LEU A 326 26.95 -24.83 4.72
C LEU A 326 27.57 -26.23 4.81
N SER A 327 28.90 -26.34 4.88
CA SER A 327 29.57 -27.63 5.11
C SER A 327 29.15 -28.23 6.46
N ALA A 328 29.05 -27.42 7.52
CA ALA A 328 28.59 -27.87 8.82
C ALA A 328 27.14 -28.37 8.79
N LEU A 329 26.25 -27.74 8.01
CA LEU A 329 24.88 -28.21 7.79
C LEU A 329 24.85 -29.54 7.03
N CYS A 330 25.63 -29.68 5.94
CA CYS A 330 25.71 -30.92 5.17
C CYS A 330 26.27 -32.09 6.00
N ASN A 331 27.27 -31.83 6.84
CA ASN A 331 27.91 -32.85 7.67
C ASN A 331 27.00 -33.39 8.78
N GLU A 332 26.09 -32.58 9.33
CA GLU A 332 25.10 -33.05 10.31
C GLU A 332 24.12 -34.07 9.72
N THR A 333 23.87 -33.96 8.43
CA THR A 333 22.88 -34.79 7.73
C THR A 333 23.52 -35.98 7.03
N ASN A 334 24.75 -35.83 6.52
CA ASN A 334 25.49 -36.87 5.84
C ASN A 334 26.62 -37.39 6.74
N LYS A 335 26.31 -38.34 7.63
CA LYS A 335 27.31 -39.01 8.48
C LYS A 335 28.43 -39.71 7.69
N ASN A 336 28.21 -39.96 6.39
CA ASN A 336 29.12 -40.71 5.53
C ASN A 336 29.92 -39.86 4.53
N GLY A 337 29.84 -38.52 4.60
CA GLY A 337 30.72 -37.59 3.86
C GLY A 337 30.55 -37.59 2.33
N GLY A 338 30.13 -36.45 1.76
CA GLY A 338 30.24 -36.22 0.31
C GLY A 338 29.03 -35.59 -0.39
N GLY A 339 27.90 -35.40 0.29
CA GLY A 339 26.71 -34.79 -0.31
C GLY A 339 26.71 -33.26 -0.26
N TYR A 340 26.33 -32.60 -1.35
CA TYR A 340 25.97 -31.18 -1.38
C TYR A 340 24.61 -30.89 -0.73
N ASP A 341 23.97 -31.92 -0.16
CA ASP A 341 22.61 -31.84 0.34
C ASP A 341 22.58 -31.78 1.86
N PHE A 342 21.63 -31.03 2.42
CA PHE A 342 21.32 -31.02 3.84
C PHE A 342 19.82 -31.11 4.09
N ILE A 343 19.46 -31.82 5.15
CA ILE A 343 18.07 -32.08 5.56
C ILE A 343 17.73 -31.20 6.77
N ILE A 344 16.64 -30.43 6.67
CA ILE A 344 16.02 -29.77 7.82
C ILE A 344 14.52 -30.09 7.78
N ASN A 345 14.00 -30.68 8.87
CA ASN A 345 12.62 -31.17 9.00
C ASN A 345 12.22 -32.16 7.90
N ASN A 346 13.01 -33.22 7.70
CA ASN A 346 12.77 -34.29 6.70
C ASN A 346 12.64 -33.83 5.23
N GLN A 347 13.12 -32.63 4.88
CA GLN A 347 13.23 -32.16 3.50
C GLN A 347 14.69 -31.95 3.11
N THR A 348 15.13 -32.66 2.08
CA THR A 348 16.46 -32.54 1.46
C THR A 348 16.57 -31.25 0.66
N ARG A 349 17.70 -30.55 0.83
CA ARG A 349 17.99 -29.29 0.13
C ARG A 349 19.39 -29.30 -0.43
N ARG A 350 19.56 -28.74 -1.62
CA ARG A 350 20.89 -28.58 -2.21
C ARG A 350 21.56 -27.30 -1.71
N ARG A 351 22.82 -27.41 -1.33
CA ARG A 351 23.76 -26.29 -1.26
C ARG A 351 24.05 -25.83 -2.68
N SER A 352 23.81 -24.55 -2.97
CA SER A 352 24.28 -23.92 -4.20
C SER A 352 25.26 -22.81 -3.86
N LEU A 353 26.55 -23.06 -4.06
CA LEU A 353 27.54 -21.99 -4.08
C LEU A 353 27.44 -21.33 -5.44
N ARG A 354 27.08 -20.05 -5.47
CA ARG A 354 27.15 -19.31 -6.73
C ARG A 354 28.60 -18.91 -6.93
N PHE A 355 29.22 -19.37 -8.01
CA PHE A 355 30.33 -18.63 -8.60
C PHE A 355 29.75 -17.28 -9.02
N THR A 356 29.91 -16.25 -8.21
CA THR A 356 29.90 -14.91 -8.77
C THR A 356 31.09 -14.87 -9.70
N MET A 357 30.79 -15.07 -10.97
CA MET A 357 31.65 -14.74 -12.07
C MET A 357 32.19 -13.33 -11.83
N GLU A 358 33.42 -13.27 -11.35
CA GLU A 358 34.34 -12.14 -11.42
C GLU A 358 34.72 -11.88 -12.90
N SER A 359 33.78 -12.06 -13.83
CA SER A 359 33.96 -11.94 -15.28
C SER A 359 33.21 -10.76 -15.88
N VAL A 360 32.53 -9.93 -15.07
CA VAL A 360 31.97 -8.65 -15.53
C VAL A 360 32.81 -7.45 -15.03
N THR A 361 33.53 -7.58 -13.92
CA THR A 361 34.35 -6.49 -13.33
C THR A 361 35.84 -6.53 -13.70
N LYS A 362 36.38 -7.65 -14.19
CA LYS A 362 37.79 -7.75 -14.67
C LYS A 362 38.01 -7.31 -16.13
N ALA A 363 36.99 -6.77 -16.80
CA ALA A 363 37.11 -6.24 -18.16
C ALA A 363 37.53 -4.75 -18.23
N LYS A 364 37.84 -4.12 -17.09
CA LYS A 364 38.20 -2.69 -17.06
C LYS A 364 39.58 -2.32 -16.55
N ASP A 365 40.41 -3.28 -16.11
CA ASP A 365 41.77 -2.97 -15.70
C ASP A 365 42.82 -3.81 -16.43
N ASN A 366 43.79 -3.07 -16.98
CA ASN A 366 45.09 -3.47 -17.51
C ASN A 366 45.20 -3.99 -18.95
N LYS A 367 45.57 -3.03 -19.81
CA LYS A 367 46.44 -3.21 -20.97
C LYS A 367 47.61 -4.15 -20.65
N GLY A 368 47.89 -5.07 -21.57
CA GLY A 368 49.24 -5.60 -21.80
C GLY A 368 49.43 -7.07 -21.45
N TYR A 369 49.60 -7.87 -22.52
CA TYR A 369 50.15 -9.22 -22.60
C TYR A 369 49.20 -10.41 -22.34
N MET A 370 48.78 -11.02 -23.46
CA MET A 370 48.29 -12.39 -23.56
C MET A 370 49.44 -13.36 -23.25
N MET A 371 49.25 -14.23 -22.24
CA MET A 371 49.96 -15.50 -22.13
C MET A 371 48.94 -16.64 -22.35
N PRO A 372 49.29 -17.71 -23.09
CA PRO A 372 48.37 -18.82 -23.33
C PRO A 372 48.35 -19.77 -22.13
N CYS A 373 47.21 -19.86 -21.44
CA CYS A 373 47.00 -20.89 -20.42
C CYS A 373 46.49 -22.19 -21.05
N SER A 374 47.17 -23.28 -20.68
CA SER A 374 46.90 -24.68 -21.01
C SER A 374 45.53 -25.15 -20.49
N PRO A 375 44.94 -26.23 -21.03
CA PRO A 375 43.57 -26.63 -20.73
C PRO A 375 43.48 -27.26 -19.33
N LEU A 376 42.77 -26.60 -18.41
CA LEU A 376 42.36 -27.17 -17.13
C LEU A 376 41.08 -27.98 -17.29
N THR A 377 41.10 -29.12 -16.62
CA THR A 377 40.17 -30.24 -16.60
C THR A 377 38.75 -29.86 -16.19
N LYS A 378 37.78 -30.54 -16.81
CA LYS A 378 36.33 -30.46 -16.59
C LYS A 378 35.95 -30.33 -15.10
N GLN A 379 35.43 -29.17 -14.72
CA GLN A 379 34.48 -29.01 -13.61
C GLN A 379 33.30 -28.21 -14.17
N GLU A 380 32.14 -28.85 -14.19
CA GLU A 380 30.91 -28.35 -14.81
C GLU A 380 30.37 -27.16 -14.01
N ALA A 381 30.32 -26.01 -14.67
CA ALA A 381 29.67 -24.81 -14.16
C ALA A 381 28.16 -24.93 -14.47
N ILE A 382 27.35 -25.30 -13.49
CA ILE A 382 25.90 -25.42 -13.68
C ILE A 382 25.28 -24.01 -13.68
N SER A 383 24.80 -23.61 -14.86
CA SER A 383 23.97 -22.41 -15.05
C SER A 383 22.55 -22.66 -14.52
N SER A 384 21.83 -21.61 -14.12
CA SER A 384 20.45 -21.73 -13.61
C SER A 384 19.44 -22.29 -14.62
N SER A 385 19.82 -22.41 -15.89
CA SER A 385 19.05 -23.08 -16.95
C SER A 385 19.25 -24.60 -16.98
N GLU A 386 20.44 -25.11 -16.64
CA GLU A 386 20.75 -26.55 -16.65
C GLU A 386 20.14 -27.29 -15.46
N CYS A 387 19.98 -26.61 -14.32
CA CYS A 387 19.27 -27.17 -13.16
C CYS A 387 17.80 -27.52 -13.47
N THR A 388 17.21 -26.92 -14.51
CA THR A 388 15.85 -27.27 -15.01
C THR A 388 15.84 -28.48 -15.93
N GLN A 389 16.95 -28.79 -16.62
CA GLN A 389 17.03 -29.89 -17.59
C GLN A 389 17.47 -31.21 -16.95
N GLU A 390 18.35 -31.19 -15.94
CA GLU A 390 18.77 -32.41 -15.24
C GLU A 390 17.66 -32.99 -14.35
N PHE A 391 16.78 -32.15 -13.80
CA PHE A 391 15.64 -32.62 -13.01
C PHE A 391 14.57 -33.36 -13.83
N SER A 392 14.56 -33.23 -15.16
CA SER A 392 13.66 -34.00 -16.04
C SER A 392 14.13 -35.44 -16.28
N LYS A 393 15.39 -35.79 -15.97
CA LYS A 393 15.94 -37.12 -16.23
C LYS A 393 15.86 -38.08 -15.03
N ASP A 394 15.80 -37.56 -13.81
CA ASP A 394 15.87 -38.37 -12.58
C ASP A 394 14.50 -38.76 -11.98
N GLN A 395 13.41 -38.62 -12.74
CA GLN A 395 12.11 -39.20 -12.42
C GLN A 395 11.62 -40.10 -13.56
N HIS A 396 12.35 -41.20 -13.79
CA HIS A 396 11.87 -42.34 -14.56
C HIS A 396 11.32 -43.39 -13.58
N GLY A 397 10.03 -43.27 -13.30
CA GLY A 397 9.26 -44.15 -12.44
C GLY A 397 8.06 -43.36 -11.92
N ASP A 398 6.91 -43.52 -12.57
CA ASP A 398 5.58 -43.03 -12.15
C ASP A 398 5.08 -41.67 -12.70
N ALA A 399 5.43 -41.29 -13.95
CA ALA A 399 4.77 -40.15 -14.61
C ALA A 399 4.57 -40.29 -16.14
N GLU A 400 4.48 -41.52 -16.65
CA GLU A 400 4.12 -41.78 -18.04
C GLU A 400 2.59 -41.93 -18.17
N LEU A 401 1.85 -40.81 -18.15
CA LEU A 401 0.48 -40.78 -18.70
C LEU A 401 -0.16 -39.40 -18.96
N ILE A 402 0.56 -38.26 -18.91
CA ILE A 402 -0.08 -36.92 -19.08
C ILE A 402 0.74 -35.97 -19.96
N MET A 403 1.39 -36.46 -21.02
CA MET A 403 2.04 -35.63 -22.03
C MET A 403 1.72 -36.13 -23.45
N GLU A 404 0.43 -36.30 -23.76
CA GLU A 404 -0.05 -36.51 -25.14
C GLU A 404 -1.32 -35.71 -25.49
N GLU A 405 -1.58 -34.60 -24.78
CA GLU A 405 -2.48 -33.55 -25.26
C GLU A 405 -1.85 -32.20 -24.96
N LEU A 406 -1.85 -31.31 -25.96
CA LEU A 406 -1.34 -29.92 -26.00
C LEU A 406 0.05 -29.73 -26.63
N THR A 407 0.14 -30.01 -27.94
CA THR A 407 0.73 -29.05 -28.90
C THR A 407 -0.20 -27.87 -29.12
#